data_AF-A0A660QA47-F1
#
_entry.id   AF-A0A660QA47-F1
#
_cell.length_a   1.000
_cell.length_b   1.000
_cell.length_c   1.000
_cell.angle_alpha   90.00
_cell.angle_beta   90.00
_cell.angle_gamma   90.00
#
_symmetry.space_group_name_H-M   'P 1'
#
loop_
_entity.id
_entity.type
_entity.pdbx_description
1 polymer ?
#
loop_
_entity_poly.entity_id
_entity_poly.type
_entity_poly.pdbx_seq_one_letter_code
_entity_poly.pdbx_strand_id
1 'polypeptide(L)'
;MMNTMTLSGGFLRTTILTLCLFAGMIFTVCNAEATSSPPERMTYQGFLVNGNGDALGQDLPKSYDLVFSIWNEQNGGEEAKWGEQQTVTVDKGYFSVLLGEGAAAAGYTNVPLSSVFAGDASSRYIEITVKGIGTPPADLTIRPRLQLVTSPYAFMATRASALLDGDDDMVTVSPGSGINVNGVVTATKFNGFGTIPLGGIIMWSGSTVPDGWALCNGGSGTPDLRDRFIVGSGGGYSTGAIGGANTVTLTKNQMPSHNHGGSTGSKSVYQPGSNSSVAPPVFIKYVSGTRYSSSHSHSIASDGSGQAHENRPPYYALAFIMRVE
;
A
#
# COMPACT_ATOMS: atom_id res chain seq x y z
N MET A 1 -3.40 86.14 2.47
CA MET A 1 -2.29 85.17 2.50
C MET A 1 -2.87 83.81 2.86
N MET A 2 -3.09 82.95 1.86
CA MET A 2 -3.50 81.56 2.07
C MET A 2 -2.80 80.75 0.97
N ASN A 3 -1.69 80.12 1.33
CA ASN A 3 -0.93 79.24 0.46
C ASN A 3 -1.54 77.84 0.56
N THR A 4 -2.14 77.37 -0.53
CA THR A 4 -2.56 75.98 -0.70
C THR A 4 -1.34 75.15 -1.11
N MET A 5 -0.82 74.34 -0.18
CA MET A 5 0.19 73.31 -0.49
C MET A 5 -0.50 72.04 -0.98
N THR A 6 -0.30 71.70 -2.25
CA THR A 6 -0.63 70.39 -2.81
C THR A 6 0.49 69.40 -2.48
N LEU A 7 0.22 68.41 -1.62
CA LEU A 7 1.12 67.27 -1.40
C LEU A 7 1.04 66.29 -2.58
N SER A 8 2.15 66.05 -3.26
CA SER A 8 2.29 65.06 -4.34
C SER A 8 2.30 63.63 -3.80
N GLY A 9 1.42 62.76 -4.31
CA GLY A 9 1.25 61.35 -3.92
C GLY A 9 2.41 60.38 -4.22
N GLY A 10 3.64 60.89 -4.43
CA GLY A 10 4.83 60.08 -4.69
C GLY A 10 5.51 59.54 -3.43
N PHE A 11 5.42 60.25 -2.30
CA PHE A 11 6.18 59.90 -1.08
C PHE A 11 5.60 58.73 -0.29
N LEU A 12 4.29 58.47 -0.40
CA LEU A 12 3.63 57.42 0.39
C LEU A 12 3.76 56.01 -0.23
N ARG A 13 4.02 55.94 -1.55
CA ARG A 13 4.20 54.65 -2.25
C ARG A 13 5.59 54.08 -2.08
N THR A 14 6.62 54.93 -1.98
CA THR A 14 7.99 54.47 -1.74
C THR A 14 8.18 53.98 -0.31
N THR A 15 7.60 54.63 0.72
CA THR A 15 7.75 54.15 2.10
C THR A 15 7.07 52.82 2.38
N ILE A 16 5.95 52.51 1.71
CA ILE A 16 5.27 51.21 1.84
C ILE A 16 6.03 50.11 1.09
N LEU A 17 6.66 50.41 -0.06
CA LEU A 17 7.49 49.44 -0.76
C LEU A 17 8.79 49.11 -0.01
N THR A 18 9.42 50.09 0.66
CA THR A 18 10.64 49.84 1.43
C THR A 18 10.37 49.12 2.75
N LEU A 19 9.17 49.26 3.33
CA LEU A 19 8.76 48.52 4.53
C LEU A 19 8.39 47.06 4.20
N CYS A 20 7.90 46.78 2.99
CA CYS A 20 7.69 45.40 2.50
C CYS A 20 8.98 44.69 2.08
N LEU A 21 10.05 45.42 1.70
CA LEU A 21 11.36 44.81 1.39
C LEU A 21 12.15 44.38 2.65
N PHE A 22 11.80 44.88 3.84
CA PHE A 22 12.47 44.50 5.08
C PHE A 22 11.79 43.34 5.83
N ALA A 23 10.60 42.89 5.39
CA ALA A 23 9.90 41.72 5.93
C ALA A 23 10.33 40.40 5.27
N GLY A 24 11.29 40.45 4.33
CA GLY A 24 11.81 39.31 3.57
C GLY A 24 13.17 38.79 4.03
N MET A 25 13.62 39.10 5.25
CA MET A 25 14.68 38.30 5.87
C MET A 25 14.07 36.96 6.24
N ILE A 26 14.15 36.02 5.30
CA ILE A 26 14.12 34.60 5.58
C ILE A 26 15.12 34.39 6.71
N PHE A 27 14.61 34.17 7.92
CA PHE A 27 15.36 33.41 8.92
C PHE A 27 15.63 32.08 8.23
N THR A 28 16.79 31.94 7.60
CA THR A 28 17.45 30.64 7.50
C THR A 28 17.74 30.27 8.94
N VAL A 29 16.72 29.69 9.59
CA VAL A 29 16.97 28.66 10.57
C VAL A 29 17.88 27.68 9.86
N CYS A 30 19.17 27.74 10.20
CA CYS A 30 20.06 26.62 10.00
C CYS A 30 19.42 25.49 10.79
N ASN A 31 18.58 24.70 10.12
CA ASN A 31 18.23 23.40 10.61
C ASN A 31 19.57 22.66 10.65
N ALA A 32 20.17 22.56 11.83
CA ALA A 32 21.21 21.59 12.07
C ALA A 32 20.53 20.24 11.90
N GLU A 33 20.58 19.69 10.70
CA GLU A 33 20.11 18.33 10.46
C GLU A 33 21.01 17.40 11.27
N ALA A 34 20.38 16.54 12.08
CA ALA A 34 21.10 15.44 12.71
C ALA A 34 21.60 14.52 11.59
N THR A 35 22.90 14.54 11.32
CA THR A 35 23.53 13.59 10.40
C THR A 35 23.32 12.16 10.94
N SER A 36 22.91 11.24 10.07
CA SER A 36 22.71 9.82 10.38
C SER A 36 24.02 9.08 10.62
N SER A 37 25.14 9.73 10.34
CA SER A 37 26.48 9.19 10.52
C SER A 37 27.08 9.71 11.82
N PRO A 38 27.88 8.88 12.49
CA PRO A 38 28.64 9.29 13.68
C PRO A 38 29.49 10.50 13.36
N PRO A 39 29.75 11.37 14.36
CA PRO A 39 30.64 12.48 14.14
C PRO A 39 32.05 11.96 13.81
N GLU A 40 32.69 12.58 12.82
CA GLU A 40 34.09 12.30 12.47
C GLU A 40 35.09 12.78 13.54
N ARG A 41 34.58 13.47 14.58
CA ARG A 41 35.39 14.03 15.65
C ARG A 41 34.75 13.80 17.01
N MET A 42 35.55 13.44 18.00
CA MET A 42 35.06 13.16 19.36
C MET A 42 35.99 13.80 20.39
N THR A 43 35.41 14.51 21.36
CA THR A 43 36.18 15.00 22.51
C THR A 43 36.55 13.84 23.43
N TYR A 44 37.83 13.73 23.78
CA TYR A 44 38.31 12.76 24.77
C TYR A 44 39.15 13.46 25.83
N GLN A 45 38.88 13.13 27.09
CA GLN A 45 39.58 13.68 28.25
C GLN A 45 40.07 12.55 29.13
N GLY A 46 41.26 12.70 29.69
CA GLY A 46 41.87 11.68 30.52
C GLY A 46 42.88 12.23 31.49
N PHE A 47 43.39 11.32 32.33
CA PHE A 47 44.43 11.59 33.31
C PHE A 47 45.60 10.63 33.09
N LEU A 48 46.82 11.17 32.99
CA LEU A 48 48.05 10.42 32.72
C LEU A 48 49.00 10.49 33.91
N VAL A 49 49.54 9.33 34.27
CA VAL A 49 50.57 9.16 35.29
C VAL A 49 51.82 8.50 34.71
N ASN A 50 52.97 8.72 35.33
CA ASN A 50 54.21 8.01 35.04
C ASN A 50 54.21 6.59 35.66
N GLY A 51 55.28 5.84 35.43
CA GLY A 51 55.45 4.47 35.97
C GLY A 51 55.48 4.36 37.51
N ASN A 52 55.64 5.49 38.22
CA ASN A 52 55.61 5.57 39.69
C ASN A 52 54.24 6.03 40.23
N GLY A 53 53.27 6.36 39.35
CA GLY A 53 51.94 6.84 39.72
C GLY A 53 51.84 8.37 39.87
N ASP A 54 52.91 9.13 39.62
CA ASP A 54 52.85 10.59 39.65
C ASP A 54 52.26 11.12 38.34
N ALA A 55 51.39 12.12 38.41
CA ALA A 55 50.84 12.80 37.25
C ALA A 55 51.93 13.31 36.27
N LEU A 56 51.69 13.23 34.96
CA LEU A 56 52.57 13.86 33.98
C LEU A 56 52.38 15.38 33.95
N GLY A 57 53.46 16.15 33.74
CA GLY A 57 53.36 17.62 33.71
C GLY A 57 52.99 18.25 35.06
N GLN A 58 53.49 17.71 36.19
CA GLN A 58 53.16 18.19 37.56
C GLN A 58 53.60 19.63 37.82
N ASP A 59 54.82 19.99 37.43
CA ASP A 59 55.40 21.30 37.74
C ASP A 59 54.99 22.37 36.73
N LEU A 60 54.96 22.01 35.45
CA LEU A 60 54.56 22.86 34.33
C LEU A 60 53.87 22.03 33.25
N PRO A 61 52.94 22.62 32.48
CA PRO A 61 52.35 21.99 31.30
C PRO A 61 53.44 21.52 30.34
N LYS A 62 53.37 20.26 29.92
CA LYS A 62 54.36 19.66 29.00
C LYS A 62 53.67 18.92 27.86
N SER A 63 54.20 19.09 26.65
CA SER A 63 53.70 18.39 25.46
C SER A 63 54.30 16.99 25.34
N TYR A 64 53.44 16.02 25.03
CA TYR A 64 53.78 14.62 24.80
C TYR A 64 53.15 14.15 23.50
N ASP A 65 53.84 13.28 22.76
CA ASP A 65 53.24 12.59 21.62
C ASP A 65 52.42 11.41 22.13
N LEU A 66 51.10 11.51 21.95
CA LEU A 66 50.13 10.48 22.33
C LEU A 66 49.62 9.77 21.08
N VAL A 67 49.59 8.45 21.14
CA VAL A 67 48.91 7.60 20.15
C VAL A 67 47.60 7.11 20.78
N PHE A 68 46.50 7.35 20.09
CA PHE A 68 45.16 6.89 20.46
C PHE A 68 44.75 5.79 19.48
N SER A 69 44.38 4.63 20.00
CA SER A 69 43.93 3.49 19.17
C SER A 69 42.60 2.94 19.68
N ILE A 70 41.73 2.53 18.75
CA ILE A 70 40.40 1.97 19.06
C ILE A 70 40.37 0.47 18.77
N TRP A 71 39.91 -0.30 19.76
CA TRP A 71 39.90 -1.76 19.79
C TRP A 71 38.51 -2.33 20.04
N ASN A 72 38.29 -3.59 19.64
CA ASN A 72 37.06 -4.34 19.92
C ASN A 72 37.08 -4.96 21.33
N GLU A 73 38.25 -5.34 21.84
CA GLU A 73 38.40 -5.99 23.13
C GLU A 73 39.17 -5.13 24.16
N GLN A 74 38.78 -5.25 25.43
CA GLN A 74 39.43 -4.57 26.55
C GLN A 74 40.90 -5.01 26.74
N ASN A 75 41.18 -6.28 26.46
CA ASN A 75 42.49 -6.92 26.62
C ASN A 75 42.75 -7.82 25.39
N GLY A 76 44.00 -7.90 24.92
CA GLY A 76 44.34 -8.71 23.74
C GLY A 76 43.86 -8.10 22.41
N GLY A 77 43.43 -8.93 21.46
CA GLY A 77 42.98 -8.51 20.12
C GLY A 77 44.09 -8.57 19.05
N GLU A 78 43.73 -8.94 17.82
CA GLU A 78 44.71 -9.09 16.72
C GLU A 78 45.09 -7.76 16.06
N GLU A 79 44.17 -6.79 15.96
CA GLU A 79 44.45 -5.50 15.33
C GLU A 79 43.50 -4.39 15.82
N ALA A 80 44.03 -3.17 15.99
CA ALA A 80 43.21 -2.00 16.28
C ALA A 80 42.48 -1.53 15.01
N LYS A 81 41.22 -1.11 15.14
CA LYS A 81 40.39 -0.69 14.00
C LYS A 81 40.77 0.68 13.44
N TRP A 82 41.42 1.49 14.27
CA TRP A 82 41.86 2.84 13.94
C TRP A 82 42.92 3.28 14.93
N GLY A 83 43.80 4.17 14.48
CA GLY A 83 44.83 4.77 15.32
C GLY A 83 45.30 6.10 14.78
N GLU A 84 45.44 7.08 15.66
CA GLU A 84 46.01 8.39 15.34
C GLU A 84 47.07 8.81 16.37
N GLN A 85 47.96 9.70 15.96
CA GLN A 85 48.94 10.34 16.82
C GLN A 85 48.65 11.85 16.88
N GLN A 86 48.69 12.41 18.09
CA GLN A 86 48.60 13.84 18.34
C GLN A 86 49.67 14.27 19.36
N THR A 87 50.23 15.46 19.19
CA THR A 87 51.05 16.11 20.22
C THR A 87 50.12 16.86 21.17
N VAL A 88 50.07 16.42 22.42
CA VAL A 88 49.08 16.86 23.41
C VAL A 88 49.78 17.47 24.60
N THR A 89 49.31 18.64 25.03
CA THR A 89 49.82 19.28 26.25
C THR A 89 49.08 18.71 27.46
N VAL A 90 49.84 18.17 28.40
CA VAL A 90 49.36 17.61 29.66
C VAL A 90 49.69 18.58 30.78
N ASP A 91 48.69 18.95 31.58
CA ASP A 91 48.84 19.83 32.74
C ASP A 91 48.34 19.10 33.99
N LYS A 92 49.24 18.88 34.96
CA LYS A 92 48.94 18.15 36.21
C LYS A 92 48.22 16.83 35.98
N GLY A 93 48.64 16.08 34.95
CA GLY A 93 48.09 14.80 34.54
C GLY A 93 46.87 14.90 33.62
N TYR A 94 46.15 16.01 33.58
CA TYR A 94 44.96 16.16 32.75
C TYR A 94 45.31 16.54 31.32
N PHE A 95 44.55 15.99 30.38
CA PHE A 95 44.58 16.40 28.99
C PHE A 95 43.17 16.36 28.38
N SER A 96 42.99 17.13 27.31
CA SER A 96 41.78 17.13 26.49
C SER A 96 42.20 17.16 25.02
N VAL A 97 41.63 16.29 24.20
CA VAL A 97 41.88 16.19 22.77
C VAL A 97 40.59 16.05 21.99
N LEU A 98 40.66 16.36 20.70
CA LEU A 98 39.61 16.05 19.75
C LEU A 98 40.12 14.93 18.85
N LEU A 99 39.58 13.72 19.02
CA LEU A 99 39.93 12.57 18.20
C LEU A 99 39.48 12.80 16.76
N GLY A 100 40.27 12.35 15.78
CA GLY A 100 40.02 12.49 14.34
C GLY A 100 40.74 13.69 13.68
N GLU A 101 41.43 14.54 14.44
CA GLU A 101 42.30 15.62 13.92
C GLU A 101 43.77 15.20 13.80
N GLY A 102 44.13 14.01 14.31
CA GLY A 102 45.50 13.55 14.37
C GLY A 102 46.03 13.04 13.03
N ALA A 103 47.35 12.89 12.96
CA ALA A 103 47.97 12.15 11.87
C ALA A 103 47.78 10.65 12.13
N ALA A 104 47.63 9.83 11.08
CA ALA A 104 47.59 8.38 11.25
C ALA A 104 48.84 7.89 11.99
N ALA A 105 48.64 7.11 13.06
CA ALA A 105 49.75 6.53 13.79
C ALA A 105 50.48 5.47 12.94
N ALA A 106 51.75 5.22 13.23
CA ALA A 106 52.55 4.26 12.47
C ALA A 106 51.90 2.86 12.49
N GLY A 107 51.61 2.31 11.31
CA GLY A 107 50.93 1.02 11.14
C GLY A 107 49.42 1.11 10.92
N TYR A 108 48.83 2.31 10.94
CA TYR A 108 47.40 2.52 10.73
C TYR A 108 47.11 3.28 9.43
N THR A 109 46.00 2.92 8.77
CA THR A 109 45.49 3.68 7.62
C THR A 109 44.57 4.78 8.12
N ASN A 110 44.69 5.99 7.55
CA ASN A 110 43.82 7.11 7.89
C ASN A 110 42.41 6.87 7.33
N VAL A 111 41.56 6.23 8.13
CA VAL A 111 40.14 6.05 7.85
C VAL A 111 39.33 7.04 8.68
N PRO A 112 38.16 7.50 8.19
CA PRO A 112 37.29 8.37 8.96
C PRO A 112 36.95 7.74 10.31
N LEU A 113 36.97 8.52 11.40
CA LEU A 113 36.68 8.02 12.75
C LEU A 113 35.27 7.41 12.83
N SER A 114 34.33 7.89 12.01
CA SER A 114 32.98 7.32 11.95
C SER A 114 32.96 5.86 11.51
N SER A 115 33.92 5.42 10.69
CA SER A 115 33.91 4.08 10.10
C SER A 115 34.16 2.98 11.13
N VAL A 116 34.92 3.25 12.20
CA VAL A 116 35.22 2.22 13.22
C VAL A 116 34.02 1.86 14.08
N PHE A 117 33.00 2.69 14.04
CA PHE A 117 31.80 2.46 14.80
C PHE A 117 30.62 2.01 13.90
N ALA A 118 30.82 1.90 12.58
CA ALA A 118 29.81 1.35 11.68
C ALA A 118 29.66 -0.18 11.87
N GLY A 119 28.43 -0.70 11.68
CA GLY A 119 28.14 -2.13 11.80
C GLY A 119 28.05 -2.64 13.24
N ASP A 120 28.55 -3.86 13.52
CA ASP A 120 28.61 -4.41 14.88
C ASP A 120 29.70 -3.69 15.70
N ALA A 121 29.26 -2.60 16.33
CA ALA A 121 30.09 -1.76 17.17
C ALA A 121 29.70 -1.81 18.65
N SER A 122 29.09 -2.91 19.09
CA SER A 122 28.55 -3.12 20.44
C SER A 122 29.53 -2.85 21.59
N SER A 123 30.84 -2.94 21.35
CA SER A 123 31.87 -2.52 22.30
C SER A 123 33.09 -1.95 21.59
N ARG A 124 33.54 -0.77 22.05
CA ARG A 124 34.78 -0.14 21.62
C ARG A 124 35.58 0.31 22.82
N TYR A 125 36.89 0.08 22.76
CA TYR A 125 37.83 0.38 23.82
C TYR A 125 38.92 1.29 23.27
N ILE A 126 39.23 2.36 24.00
CA ILE A 126 40.33 3.24 23.67
C ILE A 126 41.59 2.83 24.42
N GLU A 127 42.68 2.77 23.69
CA GLU A 127 44.04 2.56 24.17
C GLU A 127 44.84 3.85 23.96
N ILE A 128 45.65 4.20 24.96
CA ILE A 128 46.51 5.38 24.92
C ILE A 128 47.94 4.91 25.11
N THR A 129 48.80 5.31 24.20
CA THR A 129 50.24 5.08 24.26
C THR A 129 50.97 6.41 24.28
N VAL A 130 51.74 6.65 25.33
CA VAL A 130 52.57 7.84 25.47
C VAL A 130 53.97 7.53 24.95
N LYS A 131 54.44 8.26 23.95
CA LYS A 131 55.74 7.97 23.33
C LYS A 131 56.91 8.48 24.17
N GLY A 132 57.97 7.69 24.23
CA GLY A 132 59.27 8.11 24.78
C GLY A 132 59.31 8.44 26.27
N ILE A 133 58.34 7.97 27.07
CA ILE A 133 58.33 8.17 28.54
C ILE A 133 58.78 6.93 29.33
N GLY A 134 58.97 5.78 28.68
CA GLY A 134 59.50 4.57 29.29
C GLY A 134 61.02 4.62 29.53
N THR A 135 61.48 3.71 30.38
CA THR A 135 62.90 3.48 30.69
C THR A 135 63.36 2.14 30.10
N PRO A 136 64.38 2.07 29.22
CA PRO A 136 64.91 3.06 28.26
C PRO A 136 63.83 3.58 27.27
N PRO A 137 64.05 4.64 26.47
CA PRO A 137 62.99 5.39 25.78
C PRO A 137 62.14 4.46 24.91
N ALA A 138 61.03 4.06 25.51
CA ALA A 138 60.07 3.13 24.98
C ALA A 138 58.70 3.76 25.15
N ASP A 139 57.80 3.39 24.25
CA ASP A 139 56.43 3.85 24.29
C ASP A 139 55.70 3.11 25.41
N LEU A 140 55.01 3.87 26.27
CA LEU A 140 54.27 3.32 27.41
C LEU A 140 52.79 3.27 27.07
N THR A 141 52.24 2.06 26.98
CA THR A 141 50.81 1.82 26.78
C THR A 141 50.09 1.69 28.11
N ILE A 142 49.00 2.44 28.28
CA ILE A 142 48.16 2.39 29.47
C ILE A 142 47.20 1.20 29.39
N ARG A 143 47.19 0.37 30.44
CA ARG A 143 46.32 -0.81 30.58
C ARG A 143 45.57 -0.80 31.92
N PRO A 144 44.36 -1.38 32.01
CA PRO A 144 43.55 -1.94 30.91
C PRO A 144 42.96 -0.84 30.01
N ARG A 145 42.54 -1.20 28.79
CA ARG A 145 41.88 -0.24 27.90
C ARG A 145 40.56 0.21 28.50
N LEU A 146 40.20 1.48 28.25
CA LEU A 146 38.98 2.06 28.77
C LEU A 146 37.85 1.87 27.76
N GLN A 147 36.72 1.34 28.22
CA GLN A 147 35.55 1.21 27.38
C GLN A 147 34.97 2.60 27.08
N LEU A 148 34.65 2.84 25.81
CA LEU A 148 33.87 4.01 25.41
C LEU A 148 32.40 3.72 25.74
N VAL A 149 31.93 4.21 26.88
CA VAL A 149 30.62 3.85 27.48
C VAL A 149 29.42 4.69 26.98
N THR A 150 29.64 5.85 26.33
CA THR A 150 28.61 6.77 25.77
C THR A 150 29.31 7.85 24.89
N SER A 151 28.79 8.50 23.83
CA SER A 151 28.07 8.09 22.60
C SER A 151 28.73 8.86 21.41
N PRO A 152 29.57 8.24 20.55
CA PRO A 152 29.62 8.56 19.11
C PRO A 152 28.43 7.96 18.36
N TYR A 153 27.72 7.10 19.08
CA TYR A 153 26.53 6.37 18.76
C TYR A 153 25.67 6.52 20.02
N ALA A 154 24.59 7.27 20.02
CA ALA A 154 23.31 6.62 19.81
C ALA A 154 23.53 5.48 18.82
N PHE A 155 23.69 4.29 19.36
CA PHE A 155 23.91 3.04 18.64
C PHE A 155 22.86 2.86 17.56
N MET A 156 23.10 3.49 16.39
CA MET A 156 22.47 3.34 15.08
C MET A 156 21.19 2.54 15.22
N ALA A 157 20.14 3.23 15.70
CA ALA A 157 18.97 2.67 16.37
C ALA A 157 18.73 1.22 15.92
N THR A 158 19.00 0.26 16.80
CA THR A 158 19.18 -1.18 16.56
C THR A 158 17.93 -1.91 16.02
N ARG A 159 16.99 -1.19 15.40
CA ARG A 159 15.76 -1.60 14.70
C ARG A 159 15.54 -0.91 13.34
N ALA A 160 16.26 0.18 13.01
CA ALA A 160 16.06 0.91 11.76
C ALA A 160 16.79 0.27 10.56
N SER A 161 17.89 -0.46 10.81
CA SER A 161 18.64 -1.19 9.77
C SER A 161 18.36 -2.69 9.74
N ALA A 162 17.39 -3.19 10.51
CA ALA A 162 16.98 -4.60 10.47
C ALA A 162 15.99 -4.91 9.33
N LEU A 163 16.04 -4.14 8.22
CA LEU A 163 15.43 -4.48 6.94
C LEU A 163 16.47 -4.87 5.88
N LEU A 164 17.75 -4.86 6.23
CA LEU A 164 18.86 -5.13 5.33
C LEU A 164 19.80 -6.12 6.03
N ASP A 165 19.60 -7.41 5.78
CA ASP A 165 20.69 -8.38 5.88
C ASP A 165 20.64 -9.31 4.66
N GLY A 166 21.64 -9.17 3.80
CA GLY A 166 22.05 -10.12 2.75
C GLY A 166 21.11 -10.30 1.55
N ASP A 167 21.49 -9.74 0.39
CA ASP A 167 21.04 -10.04 -0.99
C ASP A 167 19.53 -10.19 -1.31
N ASP A 168 18.64 -10.14 -0.32
CA ASP A 168 17.20 -10.40 -0.43
C ASP A 168 16.41 -9.49 0.53
N ASP A 169 16.36 -8.19 0.20
CA ASP A 169 15.70 -7.18 1.01
C ASP A 169 14.20 -7.49 1.21
N MET A 170 13.80 -7.74 2.46
CA MET A 170 12.40 -8.07 2.77
C MET A 170 11.48 -6.85 2.62
N VAL A 171 11.97 -5.62 2.86
CA VAL A 171 11.21 -4.37 2.70
C VAL A 171 12.12 -3.23 2.26
N THR A 172 11.97 -2.72 1.04
CA THR A 172 12.61 -1.47 0.60
C THR A 172 11.59 -0.34 0.55
N VAL A 173 11.94 0.80 1.17
CA VAL A 173 11.13 2.03 1.10
C VAL A 173 11.82 2.98 0.14
N SER A 174 11.27 3.12 -1.06
CA SER A 174 11.74 4.10 -2.03
C SER A 174 10.91 5.37 -1.89
N PRO A 175 11.51 6.52 -1.52
CA PRO A 175 10.79 7.79 -1.47
C PRO A 175 10.06 8.04 -2.81
N GLY A 176 8.75 8.19 -2.75
CA GLY A 176 7.89 8.42 -3.94
C GLY A 176 7.50 7.16 -4.74
N SER A 177 8.02 5.97 -4.44
CA SER A 177 7.69 4.71 -5.17
C SER A 177 7.02 3.64 -4.31
N GLY A 178 6.69 3.95 -3.05
CA GLY A 178 5.97 3.04 -2.15
C GLY A 178 6.90 2.08 -1.39
N ILE A 179 6.28 1.04 -0.82
CA ILE A 179 6.95 -0.01 -0.05
C ILE A 179 6.99 -1.26 -0.92
N ASN A 180 8.18 -1.75 -1.26
CA ASN A 180 8.35 -3.04 -1.92
C ASN A 180 8.61 -4.11 -0.86
N VAL A 181 7.78 -5.15 -0.82
CA VAL A 181 7.90 -6.26 0.14
C VAL A 181 8.12 -7.55 -0.63
N ASN A 182 9.29 -8.18 -0.47
CA ASN A 182 9.57 -9.47 -1.09
C ASN A 182 9.00 -10.61 -0.22
N GLY A 183 7.68 -10.80 -0.27
CA GLY A 183 7.00 -11.85 0.49
C GLY A 183 5.52 -11.60 0.80
N VAL A 184 4.97 -12.40 1.72
CA VAL A 184 3.57 -12.27 2.19
C VAL A 184 3.46 -11.18 3.24
N VAL A 185 2.52 -10.26 3.05
CA VAL A 185 2.19 -9.20 4.02
C VAL A 185 1.00 -9.64 4.88
N THR A 186 1.21 -9.77 6.19
CA THR A 186 0.11 -9.90 7.17
C THR A 186 -0.21 -8.52 7.74
N ALA A 187 -1.31 -7.91 7.28
CA ALA A 187 -1.78 -6.60 7.75
C ALA A 187 -3.15 -6.70 8.40
N THR A 188 -3.39 -5.93 9.45
CA THR A 188 -4.72 -5.82 10.08
C THR A 188 -5.70 -5.02 9.22
N LYS A 189 -5.19 -4.07 8.42
CA LYS A 189 -5.95 -3.26 7.46
C LYS A 189 -5.00 -2.64 6.43
N PHE A 190 -5.43 -2.57 5.17
CA PHE A 190 -4.87 -1.64 4.19
C PHE A 190 -5.74 -0.38 4.17
N ASN A 191 -5.13 0.80 4.33
CA ASN A 191 -5.84 2.07 4.15
C ASN A 191 -5.73 2.51 2.68
N GLY A 192 -6.86 2.86 2.06
CA GLY A 192 -6.95 3.19 0.63
C GLY A 192 -7.66 2.10 -0.18
N PHE A 193 -7.43 2.10 -1.49
CA PHE A 193 -8.21 1.30 -2.45
C PHE A 193 -7.76 -0.17 -2.59
N GLY A 194 -6.83 -0.63 -1.75
CA GLY A 194 -6.28 -1.99 -1.79
C GLY A 194 -5.59 -2.28 -3.12
N THR A 195 -5.86 -3.46 -3.69
CA THR A 195 -5.19 -3.99 -4.90
C THR A 195 -5.99 -3.81 -6.19
N ILE A 196 -7.21 -3.28 -6.12
CA ILE A 196 -8.11 -3.19 -7.28
C ILE A 196 -7.69 -2.01 -8.15
N PRO A 197 -7.35 -2.15 -9.45
CA PRO A 197 -6.91 -1.05 -10.32
C PRO A 197 -8.03 -0.06 -10.69
N LEU A 198 -7.68 1.08 -11.29
CA LEU A 198 -8.64 2.11 -11.75
C LEU A 198 -9.54 1.47 -12.82
N GLY A 199 -10.85 1.67 -12.72
CA GLY A 199 -11.84 0.98 -13.55
C GLY A 199 -12.15 -0.45 -13.11
N GLY A 200 -11.51 -0.97 -12.06
CA GLY A 200 -11.84 -2.26 -11.48
C GLY A 200 -13.23 -2.25 -10.84
N ILE A 201 -14.02 -3.30 -11.09
CA ILE A 201 -15.40 -3.44 -10.62
C ILE A 201 -15.49 -4.57 -9.60
N ILE A 202 -16.15 -4.31 -8.47
CA ILE A 202 -16.40 -5.32 -7.42
C ILE A 202 -17.88 -5.38 -7.07
N MET A 203 -18.31 -6.51 -6.50
CA MET A 203 -19.62 -6.63 -5.86
C MET A 203 -19.57 -5.99 -4.46
N TRP A 204 -20.61 -5.24 -4.12
CA TRP A 204 -20.71 -4.46 -2.90
C TRP A 204 -22.05 -4.71 -2.20
N SER A 205 -21.99 -5.06 -0.92
CA SER A 205 -23.16 -5.33 -0.07
C SER A 205 -23.53 -4.16 0.84
N GLY A 206 -22.71 -3.11 0.91
CA GLY A 206 -22.97 -1.93 1.74
C GLY A 206 -23.99 -0.98 1.12
N SER A 207 -24.59 -0.13 1.96
CA SER A 207 -25.57 0.88 1.54
C SER A 207 -24.94 2.18 1.03
N THR A 208 -23.70 2.47 1.44
CA THR A 208 -22.96 3.68 1.04
C THR A 208 -21.77 3.28 0.19
N VAL A 209 -21.56 3.97 -0.93
CA VAL A 209 -20.40 3.77 -1.81
C VAL A 209 -19.17 4.42 -1.14
N PRO A 210 -18.04 3.70 -0.96
CA PRO A 210 -16.83 4.28 -0.37
C PRO A 210 -16.22 5.40 -1.23
N ASP A 211 -15.47 6.30 -0.59
CA ASP A 211 -14.68 7.33 -1.28
C ASP A 211 -13.74 6.68 -2.33
N GLY A 212 -13.57 7.34 -3.48
CA GLY A 212 -12.82 6.84 -4.64
C GLY A 212 -13.51 5.71 -5.43
N TRP A 213 -14.76 5.37 -5.09
CA TRP A 213 -15.60 4.44 -5.84
C TRP A 213 -16.87 5.11 -6.34
N ALA A 214 -17.43 4.60 -7.43
CA ALA A 214 -18.70 5.03 -7.99
C ALA A 214 -19.62 3.84 -8.26
N LEU A 215 -20.93 4.03 -8.12
CA LEU A 215 -21.92 3.02 -8.48
C LEU A 215 -21.90 2.79 -10.00
N CYS A 216 -21.94 1.54 -10.44
CA CYS A 216 -22.05 1.18 -11.85
C CYS A 216 -23.47 1.41 -12.38
N ASN A 217 -23.83 2.68 -12.58
CA ASN A 217 -25.16 3.13 -12.98
C ASN A 217 -25.17 3.93 -14.30
N GLY A 218 -24.05 3.94 -15.04
CA GLY A 218 -23.89 4.74 -16.26
C GLY A 218 -23.41 6.17 -16.02
N GLY A 219 -23.37 6.63 -14.76
CA GLY A 219 -22.84 7.93 -14.36
C GLY A 219 -21.33 7.89 -14.15
N SER A 220 -20.70 9.07 -14.16
CA SER A 220 -19.26 9.24 -13.83
C SER A 220 -18.31 8.30 -14.61
N GLY A 221 -18.64 7.98 -15.86
CA GLY A 221 -17.84 7.09 -16.70
C GLY A 221 -17.93 5.60 -16.36
N THR A 222 -18.81 5.21 -15.44
CA THR A 222 -19.08 3.80 -15.10
C THR A 222 -19.99 3.13 -16.12
N PRO A 223 -19.92 1.80 -16.32
CA PRO A 223 -20.96 1.06 -17.03
C PRO A 223 -22.26 1.03 -16.21
N ASP A 224 -23.42 0.90 -16.87
CA ASP A 224 -24.69 0.63 -16.18
C ASP A 224 -24.92 -0.87 -16.02
N LEU A 225 -24.62 -1.39 -14.82
CA LEU A 225 -24.73 -2.80 -14.47
C LEU A 225 -25.95 -3.13 -13.60
N ARG A 226 -26.86 -2.16 -13.39
CA ARG A 226 -28.08 -2.39 -12.61
C ARG A 226 -28.98 -3.40 -13.31
N ASP A 227 -29.51 -4.35 -12.55
CA ASP A 227 -30.38 -5.43 -13.04
C ASP A 227 -29.76 -6.29 -14.15
N ARG A 228 -28.42 -6.42 -14.18
CA ARG A 228 -27.69 -7.24 -15.16
C ARG A 228 -27.01 -8.44 -14.51
N PHE A 229 -27.01 -9.54 -15.26
CA PHE A 229 -26.16 -10.69 -14.97
C PHE A 229 -24.84 -10.57 -15.76
N ILE A 230 -23.71 -10.79 -15.10
CA ILE A 230 -22.39 -10.60 -15.70
C ILE A 230 -22.02 -11.81 -16.56
N VAL A 231 -21.56 -11.54 -17.78
CA VAL A 231 -20.99 -12.53 -18.71
C VAL A 231 -19.56 -12.15 -19.05
N GLY A 232 -18.65 -13.13 -19.10
CA GLY A 232 -17.26 -12.90 -19.48
C GLY A 232 -17.14 -12.46 -20.95
N SER A 233 -16.39 -11.40 -21.21
CA SER A 233 -16.09 -10.95 -22.57
C SER A 233 -15.06 -11.86 -23.26
N GLY A 234 -15.08 -11.92 -24.58
CA GLY A 234 -14.14 -12.69 -25.40
C GLY A 234 -14.83 -13.48 -26.49
N GLY A 235 -14.90 -14.80 -26.35
CA GLY A 235 -15.24 -15.74 -27.43
C GLY A 235 -16.61 -15.56 -28.12
N GLY A 236 -17.55 -14.82 -27.52
CA GLY A 236 -18.84 -14.50 -28.14
C GLY A 236 -19.47 -13.18 -27.71
N TYR A 237 -18.84 -12.45 -26.79
CA TYR A 237 -19.35 -11.20 -26.23
C TYR A 237 -18.24 -10.16 -26.23
N SER A 238 -18.42 -9.06 -26.95
CA SER A 238 -17.55 -7.90 -26.79
C SER A 238 -17.73 -7.29 -25.40
N THR A 239 -16.72 -6.60 -24.91
CA THR A 239 -16.83 -5.83 -23.66
C THR A 239 -17.95 -4.81 -23.78
N GLY A 240 -18.84 -4.79 -22.78
CA GLY A 240 -20.02 -3.92 -22.78
C GLY A 240 -21.20 -4.43 -23.61
N ALA A 241 -21.12 -5.61 -24.24
CA ALA A 241 -22.27 -6.24 -24.87
C ALA A 241 -23.38 -6.50 -23.84
N ILE A 242 -24.62 -6.20 -24.22
CA ILE A 242 -25.81 -6.39 -23.38
C ILE A 242 -26.80 -7.32 -24.09
N GLY A 243 -27.60 -8.03 -23.30
CA GLY A 243 -28.64 -8.92 -23.80
C GLY A 243 -29.42 -9.57 -22.66
N GLY A 244 -30.21 -10.59 -23.00
CA GLY A 244 -31.05 -11.31 -22.05
C GLY A 244 -32.43 -10.67 -21.84
N ALA A 245 -33.29 -11.39 -21.11
CA ALA A 245 -34.64 -10.96 -20.78
C ALA A 245 -35.03 -11.50 -19.40
N ASN A 246 -35.72 -10.67 -18.61
CA ASN A 246 -36.24 -11.05 -17.29
C ASN A 246 -37.40 -12.04 -17.41
N THR A 247 -38.25 -11.86 -18.42
CA THR A 247 -39.38 -12.75 -18.72
C THR A 247 -39.41 -13.08 -20.20
N VAL A 248 -39.97 -14.25 -20.53
CA VAL A 248 -40.08 -14.74 -21.91
C VAL A 248 -41.53 -15.14 -22.19
N THR A 249 -42.10 -14.57 -23.24
CA THR A 249 -43.36 -15.05 -23.83
C THR A 249 -43.06 -16.03 -24.95
N LEU A 250 -43.62 -17.24 -24.86
CA LEU A 250 -43.44 -18.25 -25.90
C LEU A 250 -44.15 -17.83 -27.19
N THR A 251 -43.43 -17.94 -28.30
CA THR A 251 -43.97 -17.77 -29.66
C THR A 251 -44.47 -19.10 -30.20
N LYS A 252 -45.31 -19.05 -31.24
CA LYS A 252 -45.78 -20.25 -31.95
C LYS A 252 -44.64 -21.15 -32.43
N ASN A 253 -43.50 -20.56 -32.84
CA ASN A 253 -42.33 -21.32 -33.32
C ASN A 253 -41.57 -22.04 -32.19
N GLN A 254 -41.81 -21.66 -30.94
CA GLN A 254 -41.20 -22.29 -29.76
C GLN A 254 -42.09 -23.39 -29.17
N MET A 255 -43.28 -23.63 -29.74
CA MET A 255 -44.17 -24.71 -29.33
C MET A 255 -43.87 -25.98 -30.13
N PRO A 256 -43.69 -27.15 -29.48
CA PRO A 256 -43.58 -28.42 -30.18
C PRO A 256 -44.79 -28.68 -31.09
N SER A 257 -44.53 -29.39 -32.20
CA SER A 257 -45.60 -29.89 -33.06
C SER A 257 -46.57 -30.74 -32.25
N HIS A 258 -47.84 -30.37 -32.27
CA HIS A 258 -48.91 -31.06 -31.57
C HIS A 258 -50.15 -31.12 -32.45
N ASN A 259 -51.07 -32.03 -32.15
CA ASN A 259 -52.35 -32.13 -32.85
C ASN A 259 -53.51 -31.99 -31.87
N HIS A 260 -54.68 -31.66 -32.41
CA HIS A 260 -55.92 -31.65 -31.68
C HIS A 260 -56.83 -32.70 -32.31
N GLY A 261 -57.06 -33.79 -31.58
CA GLY A 261 -57.89 -34.91 -32.03
C GLY A 261 -59.31 -34.84 -31.47
N GLY A 262 -60.26 -35.44 -32.19
CA GLY A 262 -61.64 -35.62 -31.73
C GLY A 262 -62.27 -36.86 -32.37
N SER A 263 -63.21 -37.49 -31.67
CA SER A 263 -64.00 -38.61 -32.18
C SER A 263 -65.49 -38.32 -32.02
N THR A 264 -66.28 -38.69 -33.02
CA THR A 264 -67.74 -38.48 -33.05
C THR A 264 -68.44 -39.84 -33.08
N GLY A 265 -69.41 -40.06 -32.18
CA GLY A 265 -70.24 -41.26 -32.18
C GLY A 265 -71.51 -41.09 -33.03
N SER A 266 -71.94 -42.15 -33.72
CA SER A 266 -73.24 -42.17 -34.41
C SER A 266 -74.38 -42.31 -33.41
N LYS A 267 -75.31 -41.34 -33.36
CA LYS A 267 -76.57 -41.48 -32.62
C LYS A 267 -77.59 -42.22 -33.49
N SER A 268 -77.90 -43.47 -33.18
CA SER A 268 -79.09 -44.12 -33.73
C SER A 268 -80.32 -43.57 -33.00
N VAL A 269 -81.32 -43.10 -33.77
CA VAL A 269 -82.61 -42.71 -33.20
C VAL A 269 -83.38 -44.00 -32.91
N TYR A 270 -83.49 -44.39 -31.64
CA TYR A 270 -84.55 -45.31 -31.21
C TYR A 270 -85.84 -44.47 -31.07
N GLN A 271 -86.88 -44.78 -31.84
CA GLN A 271 -88.22 -44.24 -31.62
C GLN A 271 -89.03 -45.25 -30.78
N PRO A 272 -89.20 -45.06 -29.46
CA PRO A 272 -90.23 -45.80 -28.73
C PRO A 272 -91.58 -45.17 -29.05
N GLY A 273 -92.47 -45.92 -29.70
CA GLY A 273 -93.88 -45.55 -29.80
C GLY A 273 -94.44 -45.32 -31.21
N SER A 274 -94.12 -46.16 -32.19
CA SER A 274 -95.03 -46.32 -33.33
C SER A 274 -96.31 -47.02 -32.85
N ASN A 275 -97.24 -46.27 -32.25
CA ASN A 275 -98.63 -46.68 -32.16
C ASN A 275 -99.22 -46.65 -33.58
N SER A 276 -98.99 -47.71 -34.33
CA SER A 276 -99.60 -47.94 -35.63
C SER A 276 -101.05 -48.37 -35.43
N SER A 277 -101.94 -47.40 -35.21
CA SER A 277 -103.38 -47.58 -35.42
C SER A 277 -103.67 -47.35 -36.91
N VAL A 278 -103.32 -48.30 -37.76
CA VAL A 278 -103.55 -48.20 -39.22
C VAL A 278 -104.72 -49.11 -39.60
N ALA A 279 -105.83 -48.53 -40.06
CA ALA A 279 -106.93 -49.27 -40.65
C ALA A 279 -106.53 -49.87 -42.02
N PRO A 280 -106.96 -51.11 -42.36
CA PRO A 280 -106.56 -51.78 -43.60
C PRO A 280 -107.31 -51.27 -44.85
N PRO A 281 -106.73 -51.34 -46.07
CA PRO A 281 -105.42 -51.89 -46.44
C PRO A 281 -104.46 -50.80 -46.93
N VAL A 282 -103.55 -50.35 -46.08
CA VAL A 282 -102.47 -49.44 -46.52
C VAL A 282 -101.20 -50.26 -46.70
N PHE A 283 -100.76 -50.43 -47.97
CA PHE A 283 -99.42 -50.88 -48.29
C PHE A 283 -98.42 -49.79 -47.87
N ILE A 284 -97.96 -49.81 -46.63
CA ILE A 284 -96.81 -49.00 -46.21
C ILE A 284 -95.58 -49.66 -46.83
N LYS A 285 -95.16 -49.16 -47.99
CA LYS A 285 -93.80 -49.38 -48.49
C LYS A 285 -92.87 -48.78 -47.44
N TYR A 286 -92.28 -49.63 -46.60
CA TYR A 286 -91.18 -49.23 -45.72
C TYR A 286 -90.06 -48.67 -46.60
N VAL A 287 -90.04 -47.35 -46.80
CA VAL A 287 -88.83 -46.66 -47.22
C VAL A 287 -88.00 -46.45 -45.96
N SER A 288 -87.52 -47.54 -45.36
CA SER A 288 -86.53 -47.46 -44.28
C SER A 288 -85.18 -47.19 -44.90
N GLY A 289 -84.94 -45.91 -45.19
CA GLY A 289 -83.73 -45.48 -45.87
C GLY A 289 -83.47 -43.99 -45.75
N THR A 290 -83.82 -43.36 -44.64
CA THR A 290 -83.41 -41.97 -44.40
C THR A 290 -82.41 -41.93 -43.25
N ARG A 291 -81.15 -42.25 -43.57
CA ARG A 291 -79.98 -41.94 -42.74
C ARG A 291 -79.70 -40.44 -42.79
N TYR A 292 -80.58 -39.61 -42.24
CA TYR A 292 -80.26 -38.20 -42.07
C TYR A 292 -79.54 -38.02 -40.73
N SER A 293 -78.22 -37.83 -40.79
CA SER A 293 -77.49 -37.18 -39.70
C SER A 293 -77.88 -35.70 -39.72
N SER A 294 -78.45 -35.19 -38.64
CA SER A 294 -78.73 -33.76 -38.50
C SER A 294 -77.42 -32.98 -38.65
N SER A 295 -77.44 -31.90 -39.44
CA SER A 295 -76.30 -30.99 -39.56
C SER A 295 -75.91 -30.50 -38.16
N HIS A 296 -74.65 -30.73 -37.78
CA HIS A 296 -74.06 -30.22 -36.55
C HIS A 296 -72.58 -29.92 -36.81
N SER A 297 -72.01 -29.09 -35.95
CA SER A 297 -70.62 -28.64 -36.04
C SER A 297 -69.83 -29.03 -34.80
N HIS A 298 -68.55 -29.35 -35.00
CA HIS A 298 -67.58 -29.46 -33.92
C HIS A 298 -66.62 -28.27 -34.01
N SER A 299 -66.33 -27.65 -32.87
CA SER A 299 -65.35 -26.58 -32.75
C SER A 299 -64.33 -26.97 -31.68
N ILE A 300 -63.05 -26.90 -32.02
CA ILE A 300 -61.94 -27.00 -31.06
C ILE A 300 -61.43 -25.58 -30.86
N ALA A 301 -61.56 -25.07 -29.63
CA ALA A 301 -61.08 -23.73 -29.28
C ALA A 301 -59.57 -23.74 -29.06
N SER A 302 -58.93 -22.59 -29.26
CA SER A 302 -57.56 -22.38 -28.82
C SER A 302 -57.50 -22.31 -27.30
N ASP A 303 -56.40 -22.78 -26.71
CA ASP A 303 -56.10 -22.61 -25.28
C ASP A 303 -54.73 -21.93 -25.10
N GLY A 304 -54.52 -21.31 -23.94
CA GLY A 304 -53.33 -20.53 -23.59
C GLY A 304 -53.53 -19.02 -23.69
N SER A 305 -53.06 -18.29 -22.68
CA SER A 305 -53.21 -16.83 -22.53
C SER A 305 -51.96 -16.02 -22.89
N GLY A 306 -50.92 -16.67 -23.42
CA GLY A 306 -49.69 -16.01 -23.89
C GLY A 306 -48.90 -15.25 -22.82
N GLN A 307 -49.10 -15.58 -21.54
CA GLN A 307 -48.40 -14.88 -20.44
C GLN A 307 -46.92 -15.23 -20.43
N ALA A 308 -46.09 -14.23 -20.16
CA ALA A 308 -44.65 -14.42 -20.03
C ALA A 308 -44.34 -15.20 -18.74
N HIS A 309 -43.31 -16.04 -18.78
CA HIS A 309 -42.78 -16.70 -17.58
C HIS A 309 -41.48 -16.02 -17.13
N GLU A 310 -41.19 -16.12 -15.82
CA GLU A 310 -39.92 -15.71 -15.24
C GLU A 310 -38.77 -16.52 -15.87
N ASN A 311 -37.69 -15.83 -16.25
CA ASN A 311 -36.54 -16.42 -16.93
C ASN A 311 -35.25 -16.31 -16.11
N ARG A 312 -35.28 -15.64 -14.96
CA ARG A 312 -34.12 -15.55 -14.06
C ARG A 312 -34.05 -16.79 -13.15
N PRO A 313 -32.85 -17.35 -12.94
CA PRO A 313 -32.63 -18.30 -11.85
C PRO A 313 -32.80 -17.58 -10.49
N PRO A 314 -32.92 -18.32 -9.37
CA PRO A 314 -32.83 -17.72 -8.04
C PRO A 314 -31.58 -16.84 -7.90
N TYR A 315 -31.73 -15.62 -7.37
CA TYR A 315 -30.63 -14.65 -7.28
C TYR A 315 -30.62 -13.90 -5.95
N TYR A 316 -29.46 -13.33 -5.61
CA TYR A 316 -29.25 -12.42 -4.48
C TYR A 316 -28.64 -11.12 -5.02
N ALA A 317 -29.25 -9.98 -4.69
CA ALA A 317 -28.88 -8.69 -5.26
C ALA A 317 -27.74 -8.03 -4.47
N LEU A 318 -26.66 -7.70 -5.17
CA LEU A 318 -25.57 -6.85 -4.69
C LEU A 318 -25.41 -5.67 -5.64
N ALA A 319 -24.86 -4.56 -5.14
CA ALA A 319 -24.46 -3.45 -6.00
C ALA A 319 -23.16 -3.78 -6.72
N PHE A 320 -22.95 -3.18 -7.89
CA PHE A 320 -21.64 -3.12 -8.53
C PHE A 320 -21.07 -1.72 -8.36
N ILE A 321 -19.84 -1.62 -7.86
CA ILE A 321 -19.11 -0.36 -7.74
C ILE A 321 -17.79 -0.44 -8.50
N MET A 322 -17.36 0.67 -9.08
CA MET A 322 -16.13 0.79 -9.88
C MET A 322 -15.17 1.76 -9.20
N ARG A 323 -13.89 1.41 -9.15
CA ARG A 323 -12.85 2.32 -8.67
C ARG A 323 -12.65 3.47 -9.67
N VAL A 324 -12.74 4.71 -9.18
CA VAL A 324 -12.60 5.94 -9.99
C VAL A 324 -11.41 6.82 -9.56
N GLU A 325 -10.81 6.53 -8.41
CA GLU A 325 -9.60 7.21 -7.87
C GLU A 325 -8.52 6.21 -7.43
#